data_AF-A0A8J1ZM26-F1
#
_entry.id   AF-A0A8J1ZM26-F1
#
_cell.length_a   1.000
_cell.length_b   1.000
_cell.length_c   1.000
_cell.angle_alpha   90.00
_cell.angle_beta   90.00
_cell.angle_gamma   90.00
#
_symmetry.space_group_name_H-M   'P 1'
#
loop_
_entity.id
_entity.type
_entity.pdbx_description
1 polymer ?
#
loop_
_entity_poly.entity_id
_entity_poly.type
_entity_poly.pdbx_seq_one_letter_code
_entity_poly.pdbx_strand_id
1 'polypeptide(L)'
;VAVRVKTVLPPHEEKNPLYQLWVALHSGETVSAAVVLSFLVCFILCFLPSMTAARLEREEASKAKLHILLTGISHMQYWWGVFVWDFLSYYLVLWMFNVLFLLYRIPYFGAFWSKYGAAASTIFSLFIVATLLLTYCCSHLKNEVLPRL
;
A
#
# COMPACT_ATOMS: atom_id res chain seq x y z
N VAL A 1 -31.55 -7.07 22.14
CA VAL A 1 -30.98 -7.39 23.47
C VAL A 1 -29.47 -7.22 23.37
N ALA A 2 -28.95 -6.09 23.83
CA ALA A 2 -27.52 -5.78 23.78
C ALA A 2 -26.80 -6.52 24.91
N VAL A 3 -26.06 -7.58 24.58
CA VAL A 3 -25.21 -8.29 25.53
C VAL A 3 -23.94 -7.46 25.72
N ARG A 4 -23.90 -6.64 26.77
CA ARG A 4 -22.71 -5.90 27.19
C ARG A 4 -21.73 -6.89 27.83
N VAL A 5 -20.88 -7.50 27.01
CA VAL A 5 -19.76 -8.33 27.49
C VAL A 5 -18.76 -7.39 28.17
N LYS A 6 -18.80 -7.30 29.50
CA LYS A 6 -17.73 -6.72 30.31
C LYS A 6 -16.56 -7.72 30.30
N THR A 7 -15.70 -7.66 29.30
CA THR A 7 -14.36 -8.25 29.40
C THR A 7 -13.54 -7.37 30.35
N VAL A 8 -13.20 -7.92 31.50
CA VAL A 8 -12.27 -7.30 32.47
C VAL A 8 -10.91 -7.19 31.79
N LEU A 9 -10.47 -5.95 31.56
CA LEU A 9 -9.24 -5.61 30.84
C LEU A 9 -8.06 -5.45 31.80
N PRO A 10 -6.85 -5.94 31.47
CA PRO A 10 -5.67 -5.75 32.29
C PRO A 10 -5.26 -4.26 32.41
N PRO A 11 -4.84 -3.80 33.60
CA PRO A 11 -4.68 -2.36 33.92
C PRO A 11 -3.54 -1.65 33.17
N HIS A 12 -2.73 -2.38 32.39
CA HIS A 12 -1.59 -1.83 31.66
C HIS A 12 -1.93 -1.26 30.27
N GLU A 13 -3.09 -1.60 29.69
CA GLU A 13 -3.49 -1.13 28.35
C GLU A 13 -4.27 0.20 28.36
N GLU A 14 -4.78 0.62 29.52
CA GLU A 14 -5.69 1.77 29.66
C GLU A 14 -5.04 3.13 29.36
N LYS A 15 -3.71 3.24 29.41
CA LYS A 15 -2.98 4.50 29.22
C LYS A 15 -2.53 4.78 27.78
N ASN A 16 -2.71 3.85 26.85
CA ASN A 16 -2.31 4.08 25.46
C ASN A 16 -3.36 4.97 24.76
N PRO A 17 -3.01 6.18 24.29
CA PRO A 17 -3.99 7.09 23.68
C PRO A 17 -4.64 6.50 22.42
N LEU A 18 -3.94 5.61 21.72
CA LEU A 18 -4.46 4.90 20.55
C LEU A 18 -5.29 3.67 20.92
N TYR A 19 -5.08 3.07 22.09
CA TYR A 19 -5.98 2.05 22.64
C TYR A 19 -7.28 2.69 23.10
N GLN A 20 -7.22 3.87 23.72
CA GLN A 20 -8.42 4.65 24.03
C GLN A 20 -9.15 5.11 22.77
N LEU A 21 -8.43 5.49 21.70
CA LEU A 21 -9.03 5.74 20.38
C LEU A 21 -9.73 4.49 19.84
N TRP A 22 -9.12 3.31 19.98
CA TRP A 22 -9.67 2.03 19.55
C TRP A 22 -10.92 1.62 20.36
N VAL A 23 -10.90 1.77 21.69
CA VAL A 23 -12.05 1.51 22.58
C VAL A 23 -13.18 2.52 22.33
N ALA A 24 -12.85 3.80 22.11
CA ALA A 24 -13.82 4.82 21.73
C ALA A 24 -14.50 4.45 20.40
N LEU A 25 -13.71 4.02 19.41
CA LEU A 25 -14.19 3.48 18.13
C LEU A 25 -15.14 2.28 18.28
N HIS A 26 -14.87 1.41 19.25
CA HIS A 26 -15.58 0.14 19.41
C HIS A 26 -16.92 0.24 20.17
N SER A 27 -17.23 1.40 20.76
CA SER A 27 -18.31 1.54 21.76
C SER A 27 -19.70 1.92 21.21
N GLY A 28 -19.82 2.23 19.91
CA GLY A 28 -21.13 2.52 19.29
C GLY A 28 -21.12 3.09 17.86
N GLU A 29 -19.94 3.40 17.29
CA GLU A 29 -19.76 4.03 15.97
C GLU A 29 -18.88 3.18 15.02
N THR A 30 -19.07 1.86 15.06
CA THR A 30 -18.06 0.88 14.58
C THR A 30 -17.88 0.81 13.06
N VAL A 31 -18.88 1.21 12.28
CA VAL A 31 -18.79 1.21 10.81
C VAL A 31 -18.09 2.47 10.31
N SER A 32 -18.45 3.65 10.84
CA SER A 32 -17.95 4.94 10.33
C SER A 32 -16.43 5.04 10.47
N ALA A 33 -15.88 4.63 11.59
CA ALA A 33 -14.45 4.77 11.83
C ALA A 33 -13.59 3.71 11.15
N ALA A 34 -14.09 2.47 11.00
CA ALA A 34 -13.43 1.46 10.17
C ALA A 34 -13.43 1.86 8.69
N VAL A 35 -14.51 2.49 8.22
CA VAL A 35 -14.61 3.07 6.88
C VAL A 35 -13.62 4.23 6.71
N VAL A 36 -13.51 5.13 7.69
CA VAL A 36 -12.52 6.23 7.66
C VAL A 36 -11.08 5.70 7.62
N LEU A 37 -10.76 4.68 8.43
CA LEU A 37 -9.44 4.04 8.39
C LEU A 37 -9.17 3.38 7.03
N SER A 38 -10.18 2.73 6.45
CA SER A 38 -10.07 2.12 5.11
C SER A 38 -9.80 3.17 4.04
N PHE A 39 -10.50 4.31 4.07
CA PHE A 39 -10.25 5.42 3.15
C PHE A 39 -8.84 5.99 3.30
N LEU A 40 -8.34 6.16 4.53
CA LEU A 40 -6.98 6.62 4.78
C LEU A 40 -5.94 5.65 4.22
N VAL A 41 -6.11 4.35 4.45
CA VAL A 41 -5.20 3.33 3.91
C VAL A 41 -5.23 3.32 2.38
N CYS A 42 -6.43 3.37 1.78
CA CYS A 42 -6.57 3.48 0.32
C CYS A 42 -5.87 4.73 -0.23
N PHE A 43 -6.03 5.88 0.42
CA PHE A 43 -5.40 7.13 0.00
C PHE A 43 -3.87 7.03 0.01
N ILE A 44 -3.30 6.44 1.06
CA ILE A 44 -1.85 6.24 1.15
C ILE A 44 -1.37 5.24 0.09
N LEU A 45 -2.12 4.17 -0.14
CA LEU A 45 -1.79 3.19 -1.17
C LEU A 45 -1.87 3.76 -2.59
N CYS A 46 -2.75 4.73 -2.86
CA CYS A 46 -2.81 5.44 -4.14
C CYS A 46 -1.57 6.32 -4.39
N PHE A 47 -0.85 6.72 -3.34
CA PHE A 47 0.36 7.52 -3.48
C PHE A 47 1.52 6.71 -4.09
N LEU A 48 1.53 5.39 -3.88
CA LEU A 48 2.53 4.48 -4.45
C LEU A 48 2.59 4.62 -5.98
N PRO A 49 1.55 4.25 -6.77
CA PRO A 49 1.62 4.31 -8.24
C PRO A 49 1.91 5.72 -8.78
N SER A 50 1.49 6.77 -8.05
CA SER A 50 1.82 8.16 -8.40
C SER A 50 3.33 8.42 -8.38
N MET A 51 4.06 7.89 -7.39
CA MET A 51 5.51 8.02 -7.29
C MET A 51 6.22 7.31 -8.45
N THR A 52 5.78 6.11 -8.85
CA THR A 52 6.34 5.42 -10.02
C THR A 52 6.06 6.16 -11.33
N ALA A 53 4.86 6.70 -11.49
CA ALA A 53 4.51 7.50 -12.66
C ALA A 53 5.41 8.73 -12.76
N ALA A 54 5.59 9.47 -11.65
CA ALA A 54 6.48 10.62 -11.62
C ALA A 54 7.96 10.26 -11.91
N ARG A 55 8.43 9.08 -11.48
CA ARG A 55 9.77 8.59 -11.81
C ARG A 55 9.92 8.32 -13.31
N LEU A 56 8.94 7.63 -13.91
CA LEU A 56 8.92 7.35 -15.35
C LEU A 56 8.94 8.65 -16.17
N GLU A 57 8.14 9.65 -15.79
CA GLU A 57 8.12 10.95 -16.46
C GLU A 57 9.48 11.67 -16.38
N ARG A 58 10.18 11.57 -15.23
CA ARG A 58 11.53 12.13 -15.09
C ARG A 58 12.57 11.39 -15.93
N GLU A 59 12.45 10.07 -16.04
CA GLU A 59 13.33 9.26 -16.89
C GLU A 59 13.15 9.58 -18.39
N GLU A 60 11.92 9.90 -18.80
CA GLU A 60 11.62 10.37 -20.16
C GLU A 60 12.18 11.76 -20.41
N ALA A 61 11.98 12.70 -19.49
CA ALA A 61 12.50 14.06 -19.60
C ALA A 61 14.04 14.11 -19.70
N SER A 62 14.71 13.23 -18.95
CA SER A 62 16.17 13.09 -18.96
C SER A 62 16.71 12.21 -20.09
N LYS A 63 15.83 11.54 -20.86
CA LYS A 63 16.18 10.52 -21.86
C LYS A 63 17.09 9.41 -21.29
N ALA A 64 17.01 9.14 -19.99
CA ALA A 64 17.85 8.16 -19.31
C ALA A 64 17.67 6.76 -19.91
N LYS A 65 16.44 6.39 -20.25
CA LYS A 65 16.12 5.12 -20.92
C LYS A 65 16.86 4.94 -22.24
N LEU A 66 16.97 5.99 -23.05
CA LEU A 66 17.72 5.95 -24.32
C LEU A 66 19.21 5.71 -24.06
N HIS A 67 19.77 6.40 -23.08
CA HIS A 67 21.17 6.23 -22.70
C HIS A 67 21.46 4.79 -22.25
N ILE A 68 20.58 4.20 -21.44
CA ILE A 68 20.70 2.81 -20.99
C ILE A 68 20.63 1.84 -22.17
N LEU A 69 19.73 2.06 -23.12
CA LEU A 69 19.63 1.21 -24.31
C LEU A 69 20.88 1.32 -25.22
N LEU A 70 21.51 2.51 -25.29
CA LEU A 70 22.76 2.71 -26.03
C LEU A 70 23.94 1.93 -25.42
N THR A 71 23.89 1.60 -24.12
CA THR A 71 24.92 0.75 -23.48
C THR A 71 24.79 -0.74 -23.82
N GLY A 72 23.82 -1.13 -24.66
CA GLY A 72 23.64 -2.52 -25.11
C GLY A 72 22.73 -3.36 -24.21
N ILE A 73 22.09 -2.76 -23.21
CA ILE A 73 21.08 -3.44 -22.39
C ILE A 73 19.81 -3.65 -23.21
N SER A 74 19.24 -4.86 -23.15
CA SER A 74 18.01 -5.16 -23.87
C SER A 74 16.80 -4.44 -23.24
N HIS A 75 15.80 -4.14 -24.06
CA HIS A 75 14.58 -3.47 -23.60
C HIS A 75 13.85 -4.25 -22.49
N MET A 76 13.83 -5.59 -22.58
CA MET A 76 13.19 -6.45 -21.60
C MET A 76 13.92 -6.43 -20.24
N GLN A 77 15.26 -6.44 -20.25
CA GLN A 77 16.04 -6.37 -19.01
C GLN A 77 15.81 -5.06 -18.26
N TYR A 78 15.70 -3.94 -18.99
CA TYR A 78 15.38 -2.64 -18.39
C TYR A 78 14.03 -2.67 -17.67
N TRP A 79 12.96 -3.09 -18.35
CA TRP A 79 11.64 -3.14 -17.73
C TRP A 79 11.56 -4.13 -16.58
N TRP A 80 12.24 -5.27 -16.66
CA TRP A 80 12.28 -6.22 -15.57
C TRP A 80 13.02 -5.64 -14.35
N GLY A 81 14.14 -4.96 -14.55
CA GLY A 81 14.86 -4.29 -13.46
C GLY A 81 14.03 -3.20 -12.79
N VAL A 82 13.34 -2.40 -13.59
CA VAL A 82 12.41 -1.36 -13.12
C VAL A 82 11.25 -1.98 -12.33
N PHE A 83 10.62 -3.03 -12.86
CA PHE A 83 9.53 -3.75 -12.19
C PHE A 83 9.97 -4.34 -10.84
N VAL A 84 11.12 -5.02 -10.80
CA VAL A 84 11.64 -5.64 -9.57
C VAL A 84 11.96 -4.57 -8.53
N TRP A 85 12.54 -3.44 -8.93
CA TRP A 85 12.83 -2.34 -8.03
C TRP A 85 11.56 -1.73 -7.42
N ASP A 86 10.55 -1.45 -8.26
CA ASP A 86 9.29 -0.87 -7.82
C ASP A 86 8.52 -1.87 -6.93
N PHE A 87 8.49 -3.14 -7.31
CA PHE A 87 7.90 -4.21 -6.50
C PHE A 87 8.54 -4.33 -5.12
N LEU A 88 9.89 -4.34 -5.04
CA LEU A 88 10.60 -4.43 -3.77
C LEU A 88 10.37 -3.20 -2.89
N SER A 89 10.38 -2.01 -3.50
CA SER A 89 10.12 -0.74 -2.80
C SER A 89 8.72 -0.72 -2.19
N TYR A 90 7.71 -1.21 -2.93
CA TYR A 90 6.32 -1.25 -2.44
C TYR A 90 6.11 -2.33 -1.40
N TYR A 91 6.78 -3.48 -1.56
CA TYR A 91 6.76 -4.54 -0.59
C TYR A 91 7.34 -4.08 0.76
N LEU A 92 8.39 -3.26 0.73
CA LEU A 92 8.96 -2.64 1.93
C LEU A 92 7.94 -1.73 2.65
N VAL A 93 7.21 -0.89 1.92
CA VAL A 93 6.15 -0.05 2.49
C VAL A 93 5.04 -0.89 3.11
N LEU A 94 4.60 -1.96 2.42
CA LEU A 94 3.61 -2.89 2.93
C LEU A 94 4.08 -3.58 4.20
N TRP A 95 5.35 -3.96 4.28
CA TRP A 95 5.95 -4.53 5.48
C TRP A 95 5.92 -3.53 6.65
N MET A 96 6.27 -2.26 6.40
CA MET A 96 6.17 -1.21 7.42
C MET A 96 4.74 -1.01 7.93
N PHE A 97 3.73 -1.07 7.04
CA PHE A 97 2.31 -1.02 7.44
C PHE A 97 1.92 -2.19 8.34
N ASN A 98 2.36 -3.41 8.01
CA ASN A 98 2.10 -4.58 8.85
C ASN A 98 2.74 -4.45 10.23
N VAL A 99 3.98 -3.95 10.31
CA VAL A 99 4.66 -3.68 11.58
C VAL A 99 3.89 -2.65 12.40
N LEU A 100 3.40 -1.58 11.76
CA LEU A 100 2.59 -0.56 12.41
C LEU A 100 1.30 -1.15 13.00
N PHE A 101 0.58 -1.96 12.22
CA PHE A 101 -0.66 -2.60 12.66
C PHE A 101 -0.45 -3.63 13.76
N LEU A 102 0.67 -4.35 13.74
CA LEU A 102 1.10 -5.25 14.81
C LEU A 102 1.35 -4.47 16.11
N LEU A 103 2.07 -3.35 16.03
CA LEU A 103 2.40 -2.53 17.20
C LEU A 103 1.15 -1.96 17.89
N TYR A 104 0.14 -1.59 17.09
CA TYR A 104 -1.13 -1.05 17.60
C TYR A 104 -2.21 -2.10 17.89
N ARG A 105 -1.89 -3.40 17.77
CA ARG A 105 -2.82 -4.52 18.05
C ARG A 105 -4.18 -4.36 17.37
N ILE A 106 -4.21 -3.80 16.15
CA ILE A 106 -5.47 -3.61 15.43
C ILE A 106 -6.02 -5.00 15.07
N PRO A 107 -7.25 -5.34 15.51
CA PRO A 107 -7.87 -6.61 15.14
C PRO A 107 -7.92 -6.69 13.61
N TYR A 108 -7.75 -7.89 13.05
CA TYR A 108 -7.67 -8.19 11.60
C TYR A 108 -6.32 -7.93 10.91
N PHE A 109 -5.52 -6.94 11.32
CA PHE A 109 -4.23 -6.63 10.67
C PHE A 109 -2.99 -7.02 11.49
N GLY A 110 -3.11 -7.23 12.80
CA GLY A 110 -1.96 -7.46 13.68
C GLY A 110 -1.38 -8.90 13.68
N ALA A 111 -2.00 -9.87 13.01
CA ALA A 111 -1.50 -11.25 13.03
C ALA A 111 -1.27 -11.77 11.61
N PHE A 112 -0.05 -11.57 11.09
CA PHE A 112 0.39 -12.08 9.79
C PHE A 112 0.13 -13.59 9.65
N TRP A 113 0.23 -14.33 10.76
CA TRP A 113 0.01 -15.78 10.85
C TRP A 113 -1.47 -16.18 11.04
N SER A 114 -2.37 -15.21 11.24
CA SER A 114 -3.80 -15.50 11.29
C SER A 114 -4.37 -15.64 9.88
N LYS A 115 -5.42 -16.46 9.73
CA LYS A 115 -6.13 -16.64 8.45
C LYS A 115 -6.58 -15.31 7.84
N TYR A 116 -6.98 -14.35 8.69
CA TYR A 116 -7.45 -13.03 8.27
C TYR A 116 -6.30 -12.10 7.86
N GLY A 117 -5.18 -12.10 8.60
CA GLY A 117 -4.01 -11.28 8.28
C GLY A 117 -3.29 -11.75 7.02
N ALA A 118 -3.16 -13.07 6.83
CA ALA A 118 -2.60 -13.64 5.61
C ALA A 118 -3.43 -13.24 4.38
N ALA A 119 -4.76 -13.35 4.46
CA ALA A 119 -5.66 -12.94 3.37
C ALA A 119 -5.51 -11.44 3.03
N ALA A 120 -5.49 -10.56 4.05
CA ALA A 120 -5.29 -9.12 3.83
C ALA A 120 -3.94 -8.82 3.17
N SER A 121 -2.85 -9.45 3.63
CA SER A 121 -1.52 -9.28 3.04
C SER A 121 -1.46 -9.76 1.59
N THR A 122 -2.14 -10.86 1.26
CA THR A 122 -2.22 -11.34 -0.13
C THR A 122 -3.00 -10.39 -1.03
N ILE A 123 -4.10 -9.81 -0.53
CA ILE A 123 -4.93 -8.86 -1.28
C ILE A 123 -4.12 -7.59 -1.58
N PHE A 124 -3.42 -7.04 -0.59
CA PHE A 124 -2.56 -5.87 -0.80
C PHE A 124 -1.40 -6.14 -1.74
N SER A 125 -0.81 -7.34 -1.68
CA SER A 125 0.27 -7.73 -2.60
C SER A 125 -0.24 -7.82 -4.05
N LEU A 126 -1.42 -8.42 -4.27
CA LEU A 126 -2.05 -8.47 -5.59
C LEU A 126 -2.45 -7.08 -6.08
N PHE A 127 -2.94 -6.22 -5.20
CA PHE A 127 -3.27 -4.83 -5.51
C PHE A 127 -2.04 -4.04 -5.99
N ILE A 128 -0.88 -4.22 -5.34
CA ILE A 128 0.39 -3.62 -5.75
C ILE A 128 0.79 -4.07 -7.16
N VAL A 129 0.73 -5.37 -7.45
CA VAL A 129 1.10 -5.88 -8.77
C VAL A 129 0.16 -5.34 -9.86
N ALA A 130 -1.16 -5.33 -9.59
CA ALA A 130 -2.16 -4.82 -10.51
C ALA A 130 -1.97 -3.31 -10.79
N THR A 131 -1.71 -2.51 -9.75
CA THR A 131 -1.50 -1.06 -9.90
C THR A 131 -0.21 -0.73 -10.62
N LEU A 132 0.88 -1.47 -10.40
CA LEU A 132 2.13 -1.31 -11.14
C LEU A 132 1.94 -1.60 -12.64
N LEU A 133 1.31 -2.73 -12.97
CA LEU A 133 1.00 -3.09 -14.36
C LEU A 133 0.15 -2.02 -15.05
N LEU A 134 -0.90 -1.55 -14.38
CA LEU A 134 -1.76 -0.49 -14.90
C LEU A 134 -0.98 0.82 -15.12
N THR A 135 -0.10 1.18 -14.19
CA THR A 135 0.73 2.40 -14.28
C THR A 135 1.66 2.35 -15.49
N TYR A 136 2.30 1.20 -15.77
CA TYR A 136 3.13 1.05 -16.96
C TYR A 136 2.31 1.13 -18.26
N CYS A 137 1.13 0.49 -18.30
CA CYS A 137 0.22 0.59 -19.44
C CYS A 137 -0.21 2.05 -19.70
N CYS A 138 -0.58 2.78 -18.64
CA CYS A 138 -0.97 4.18 -18.74
C CYS A 138 0.19 5.09 -19.16
N SER A 139 1.40 4.86 -18.66
CA SER A 139 2.61 5.59 -19.07
C SER A 139 2.91 5.38 -20.55
N HIS A 140 2.77 4.16 -21.06
CA HIS A 140 2.95 3.89 -22.49
C HIS A 140 1.87 4.56 -23.34
N LEU A 141 0.60 4.44 -22.94
CA LEU A 141 -0.52 5.09 -23.64
C LEU A 141 -0.37 6.61 -23.71
N LYS A 142 0.07 7.24 -22.62
CA LYS A 142 0.36 8.69 -22.58
C LYS A 142 1.37 9.06 -23.68
N ASN A 143 2.43 8.28 -23.82
CA ASN A 143 3.48 8.51 -24.82
C ASN A 143 3.04 8.26 -26.26
N GLU A 144 1.99 7.49 -26.52
CA GLU A 144 1.47 7.31 -27.88
C GLU A 144 0.49 8.41 -28.29
N VAL A 145 -0.29 8.92 -27.32
CA VAL A 145 -1.39 9.87 -27.57
C VAL A 145 -0.93 11.33 -27.53
N LEU A 146 -0.07 11.71 -26.59
CA LEU A 146 0.39 13.10 -26.45
C LEU A 146 1.46 13.61 -27.44
N PRO A 147 2.31 12.82 -28.12
CA PRO A 147 3.26 13.39 -29.10
C PRO A 147 2.58 13.89 -30.37
N ARG A 148 1.24 13.76 -30.48
CA ARG A 148 0.44 14.21 -31.63
C ARG A 148 -0.36 15.49 -31.36
N LEU A 149 -0.19 16.12 -30.19
CA LEU A 149 -0.75 17.42 -29.81
C LEU A 149 0.40 18.41 -29.61
#